data_AF-A0A7S2N2D2-F1
#
_entry.id   AF-A0A7S2N2D2-F1
#
_cell.length_a   1.000
_cell.length_b   1.000
_cell.length_c   1.000
_cell.angle_alpha   90.00
_cell.angle_beta   90.00
_cell.angle_gamma   90.00
#
_symmetry.space_group_name_H-M   'P 1'
#
loop_
_entity.id
_entity.type
_entity.pdbx_description
1 polymer ?
#
loop_
_entity_poly.entity_id
_entity_poly.type
_entity_poly.pdbx_seq_one_letter_code
_entity_poly.pdbx_strand_id
1 'polypeptide(L)'
;MGKFIKAGRVVVLLQGRYAGKKAIVAKVFDDGSRARPFGHCLVAGVDKAPLKVTKRMSKKKITKRQRVKPFVKYVNYNHIMPTRYQVPAEVQ
;
A
#
# COMPACT_ATOMS: atom_id res chain seq x y z
N MET A 1 -25.53 -2.50 2.41
CA MET A 1 -24.24 -2.11 3.04
C MET A 1 -23.17 -2.05 1.93
N GLY A 2 -22.53 -0.90 1.71
CA GLY A 2 -21.64 -0.71 0.55
C GLY A 2 -20.23 -1.29 0.76
N LYS A 3 -19.64 -1.88 -0.29
CA LYS A 3 -18.25 -2.35 -0.27
C LYS A 3 -17.31 -1.15 -0.10
N PHE A 4 -16.47 -1.17 0.94
CA PHE A 4 -15.57 -0.06 1.30
C PHE A 4 -14.11 -0.29 0.85
N ILE A 5 -13.74 -1.53 0.51
CA ILE A 5 -12.45 -1.84 -0.11
C ILE A 5 -12.58 -1.57 -1.60
N LYS A 6 -12.11 -0.40 -2.03
CA LYS A 6 -12.11 0.05 -3.43
C LYS A 6 -10.69 0.41 -3.86
N ALA A 7 -10.46 0.48 -5.16
CA ALA A 7 -9.21 1.01 -5.70
C ALA A 7 -8.95 2.43 -5.14
N GLY A 8 -7.70 2.73 -4.82
CA GLY A 8 -7.29 3.99 -4.19
C GLY A 8 -7.43 4.02 -2.67
N ARG A 9 -8.07 3.03 -2.04
CA ARG A 9 -8.14 2.98 -0.57
C ARG A 9 -6.80 2.62 0.05
N VAL A 10 -6.42 3.33 1.11
CA VAL A 10 -5.21 3.04 1.87
C VAL A 10 -5.51 1.95 2.90
N VAL A 11 -4.64 0.95 2.94
CA VAL A 11 -4.72 -0.23 3.81
C VAL A 11 -3.39 -0.42 4.54
N VAL A 12 -3.44 -1.00 5.74
CA VAL A 12 -2.24 -1.44 6.46
C VAL A 12 -2.15 -2.96 6.37
N LEU A 13 -0.98 -3.48 6.03
CA LEU A 13 -0.76 -4.93 6.00
C LEU A 13 -0.58 -5.46 7.43
N LEU A 14 -1.28 -6.54 7.75
CA LEU A 14 -1.25 -7.14 9.09
C LEU A 14 -0.22 -8.27 9.19
N GLN A 15 0.03 -8.99 8.08
CA GLN A 15 0.82 -10.23 8.10
C GLN A 15 1.86 -10.34 6.97
N GLY A 16 2.84 -11.22 7.17
CA GLY A 16 3.92 -11.52 6.23
C GLY A 16 5.04 -10.48 6.22
N ARG A 17 5.92 -10.57 5.22
CA ARG A 17 7.14 -9.72 5.09
C ARG A 17 6.91 -8.21 5.23
N TYR A 18 5.73 -7.72 4.86
CA TYR A 18 5.39 -6.30 4.86
C TYR A 18 4.38 -5.93 5.95
N ALA A 19 4.29 -6.70 7.04
CA ALA A 19 3.45 -6.35 8.18
C ALA A 19 3.76 -4.95 8.72
N GLY A 20 2.73 -4.19 9.08
CA GLY A 20 2.79 -2.79 9.51
C GLY A 20 3.05 -1.77 8.39
N LYS A 21 3.29 -2.20 7.15
CA LYS A 21 3.50 -1.28 6.02
C LYS A 21 2.16 -0.77 5.49
N LYS A 22 2.16 0.49 5.07
CA LYS A 22 1.03 1.13 4.40
C LYS A 22 1.05 0.77 2.91
N ALA A 23 -0.11 0.48 2.35
CA ALA A 23 -0.30 0.18 0.96
C ALA A 23 -1.60 0.80 0.43
N ILE A 24 -1.71 0.90 -0.89
CA ILE A 24 -2.88 1.35 -1.61
C ILE A 24 -3.42 0.15 -2.38
N VAL A 25 -4.73 -0.03 -2.35
CA VAL A 25 -5.42 -1.04 -3.18
C VAL A 25 -5.41 -0.58 -4.63
N ALA A 26 -4.71 -1.32 -5.50
CA ALA A 26 -4.66 -1.04 -6.92
C ALA A 26 -5.81 -1.72 -7.66
N LYS A 27 -6.07 -2.99 -7.34
CA LYS A 27 -7.15 -3.78 -7.94
C LYS A 27 -7.80 -4.68 -6.90
N VAL A 28 -9.12 -4.81 -6.99
CA VAL A 28 -9.99 -5.56 -6.06
C VAL A 28 -10.46 -6.83 -6.77
N PHE A 29 -10.49 -7.94 -6.05
CA PHE A 29 -11.04 -9.23 -6.51
C PHE A 29 -11.94 -9.78 -5.41
N ASP A 30 -13.17 -9.27 -5.35
CA ASP A 30 -14.12 -9.61 -4.28
C ASP A 30 -14.53 -11.09 -4.34
N ASP A 31 -14.80 -11.60 -5.54
CA ASP A 31 -15.28 -12.98 -5.77
C ASP A 31 -14.12 -13.98 -5.97
N GLY A 32 -12.88 -13.53 -5.75
CA GLY A 32 -11.68 -14.33 -5.99
C GLY A 32 -11.29 -14.43 -7.46
N SER A 33 -10.32 -15.30 -7.75
CA SER A 33 -9.81 -15.61 -9.08
C SER A 33 -9.61 -17.11 -9.21
N ARG A 34 -9.42 -17.62 -10.44
CA ARG A 34 -9.16 -19.05 -10.68
C ARG A 34 -7.99 -19.60 -9.87
N ALA A 35 -6.96 -18.78 -9.63
CA ALA A 35 -5.79 -19.17 -8.83
C ALA A 35 -6.01 -19.01 -7.32
N ARG A 36 -6.95 -18.16 -6.89
CA ARG A 36 -7.21 -17.81 -5.49
C ARG A 36 -8.71 -17.67 -5.27
N PRO A 37 -9.41 -18.70 -4.78
CA PRO A 37 -10.87 -18.70 -4.69
C PRO A 37 -11.44 -17.78 -3.59
N PHE A 38 -10.59 -17.09 -2.82
CA PHE A 38 -10.98 -16.19 -1.75
C PHE A 38 -10.85 -14.71 -2.15
N GLY A 39 -11.58 -13.83 -1.47
CA GLY A 39 -11.49 -12.38 -1.64
C GLY A 39 -10.09 -11.84 -1.38
N HIS A 40 -9.54 -11.12 -2.36
CA HIS A 40 -8.19 -10.58 -2.29
C HIS A 40 -8.04 -9.29 -3.09
N CYS A 41 -6.95 -8.58 -2.85
CA CYS A 41 -6.58 -7.40 -3.63
C CYS A 41 -5.12 -7.42 -4.05
N LEU A 42 -4.86 -6.76 -5.17
CA LEU A 42 -3.53 -6.31 -5.55
C LEU A 42 -3.26 -5.00 -4.82
N VAL A 43 -2.19 -4.95 -4.04
CA VAL A 43 -1.76 -3.74 -3.34
C VAL A 43 -0.40 -3.27 -3.83
N ALA A 44 -0.24 -1.95 -3.89
CA ALA A 44 1.03 -1.28 -4.06
C ALA A 44 1.37 -0.55 -2.76
N GLY A 45 2.49 -0.88 -2.13
CA GLY A 45 2.84 -0.33 -0.83
C GLY A 45 4.27 0.16 -0.74
N VAL A 46 4.60 0.74 0.42
CA VAL A 46 5.91 1.31 0.69
C VAL A 46 6.66 0.44 1.69
N ASP A 47 7.70 -0.26 1.22
CA ASP A 47 8.58 -1.08 2.06
C ASP A 47 9.47 -0.17 2.91
N LYS A 48 10.18 0.75 2.24
CA LYS A 48 11.01 1.77 2.88
C LYS A 48 10.42 3.15 2.66
N ALA A 49 9.87 3.72 3.74
CA ALA A 49 9.37 5.08 3.77
C ALA A 49 10.52 6.09 3.72
N PRO A 50 10.29 7.30 3.16
CA PRO A 50 11.28 8.35 3.20
C PRO A 50 11.54 8.79 4.64
N LEU A 51 12.78 9.18 4.93
CA LEU A 51 13.18 9.62 6.26
C LEU A 51 12.99 11.15 6.40
N LYS A 52 12.68 11.61 7.62
CA LYS A 52 12.54 13.05 7.93
C LYS A 52 13.76 13.85 7.46
N VAL A 53 13.49 14.99 6.83
CA VAL A 53 14.50 15.92 6.30
C VAL A 53 14.49 17.20 7.13
N THR A 54 15.64 17.82 7.34
CA THR A 54 15.75 19.12 8.05
C THR A 54 16.50 20.15 7.19
N LYS A 55 16.26 21.45 7.44
CA LYS A 55 16.79 22.55 6.62
C LYS A 55 18.32 22.58 6.53
N ARG A 56 19.04 22.08 7.54
CA ARG A 56 20.52 22.06 7.60
C ARG A 56 21.16 20.96 6.73
N MET A 57 20.39 20.04 6.16
CA MET A 57 20.94 18.92 5.40
C MET A 57 21.41 19.34 4.00
N SER A 58 22.49 18.74 3.51
CA SER A 58 22.95 18.95 2.13
C SER A 58 22.03 18.25 1.12
N LYS A 59 21.91 18.79 -0.10
CA LYS A 59 21.07 18.25 -1.18
C LYS A 59 21.32 16.75 -1.44
N LYS A 60 22.59 16.30 -1.38
CA LYS A 60 22.98 14.88 -1.53
C LYS A 60 22.38 13.99 -0.42
N LYS A 61 22.38 14.47 0.83
CA LYS A 61 21.79 13.75 1.96
C LYS A 61 20.26 13.74 1.88
N ILE A 62 19.65 14.85 1.46
CA ILE A 62 18.21 14.96 1.24
C ILE A 62 17.75 13.93 0.21
N THR A 63 18.39 13.88 -0.95
CA THR A 63 18.05 12.94 -2.04
C THR A 63 18.12 11.48 -1.57
N LYS A 64 19.16 11.11 -0.82
CA LYS A 64 19.28 9.74 -0.26
C LYS A 64 18.19 9.40 0.76
N ARG A 65 17.71 10.37 1.55
CA ARG A 65 16.66 10.19 2.57
C ARG A 65 15.26 10.15 1.97
N GLN A 66 15.03 10.82 0.84
CA GLN A 66 13.76 10.84 0.12
C GLN A 66 13.50 9.56 -0.68
N ARG A 67 14.51 8.72 -0.93
CA ARG A 67 14.35 7.49 -1.72
C ARG A 67 13.34 6.53 -1.07
N VAL A 68 12.24 6.29 -1.78
CA VAL A 68 11.19 5.34 -1.40
C VAL A 68 11.44 4.00 -2.09
N LYS A 69 11.25 2.88 -1.37
CA LYS A 69 11.26 1.55 -1.96
C LYS A 69 9.83 1.01 -2.00
N PRO A 70 9.18 0.96 -3.18
CA PRO A 70 7.84 0.40 -3.31
C PRO A 70 7.88 -1.14 -3.35
N PHE A 71 6.72 -1.76 -3.15
CA PHE A 71 6.47 -3.17 -3.43
C PHE A 71 5.06 -3.36 -3.99
N VAL A 72 4.87 -4.45 -4.71
CA VAL A 72 3.55 -4.88 -5.23
C VAL A 72 3.29 -6.30 -4.74
N LYS A 73 2.09 -6.57 -4.23
CA LYS A 73 1.76 -7.89 -3.67
C LYS A 73 0.26 -8.19 -3.79
N TYR A 74 -0.07 -9.44 -4.07
CA TYR A 74 -1.44 -9.96 -3.89
C TYR A 74 -1.66 -10.37 -2.43
N VAL A 75 -2.71 -9.83 -1.80
CA VAL A 75 -2.99 -10.00 -0.37
C VAL A 75 -4.46 -10.35 -0.16
N ASN A 76 -4.71 -11.33 0.70
CA ASN A 76 -6.05 -11.71 1.16
C ASN A 76 -6.64 -10.59 2.04
N TYR A 77 -7.95 -10.36 1.97
CA TYR A 77 -8.63 -9.36 2.82
C TYR A 77 -8.46 -9.58 4.32
N ASN A 78 -8.30 -10.82 4.78
CA ASN A 78 -8.06 -11.10 6.19
C ASN A 78 -6.71 -10.55 6.69
N HIS A 79 -5.76 -10.29 5.78
CA HIS A 79 -4.41 -9.84 6.10
C HIS A 79 -4.21 -8.33 5.92
N ILE A 80 -5.29 -7.58 5.77
CA ILE A 80 -5.26 -6.12 5.64
C ILE A 80 -6.20 -5.46 6.65
N MET A 81 -5.80 -4.29 7.12
CA MET A 81 -6.65 -3.39 7.88
C MET A 81 -7.03 -2.21 6.98
N PRO A 82 -8.31 -2.08 6.58
CA PRO A 82 -8.77 -0.94 5.81
C PRO A 82 -8.73 0.34 6.67
N THR A 83 -8.29 1.45 6.07
CA THR A 83 -8.25 2.74 6.77
C THR A 83 -9.28 3.72 6.19
N ARG A 84 -9.44 4.88 6.85
CA ARG A 84 -10.29 5.97 6.35
C ARG A 84 -9.68 6.71 5.16
N TYR A 85 -8.37 6.61 4.96
CA TYR A 85 -7.66 7.40 3.96
C TYR A 85 -7.84 6.82 2.56
N GLN A 86 -7.91 7.73 1.58
CA GLN A 86 -8.00 7.41 0.17
C GLN A 86 -7.00 8.29 -0.57
N VAL A 87 -6.32 7.69 -1.54
CA VAL A 87 -5.48 8.39 -2.52
C VAL A 87 -6.19 8.24 -3.86
N PRO A 88 -6.42 9.33 -4.61
CA PRO A 88 -7.03 9.24 -5.93
C PRO A 88 -6.22 8.28 -6.80
N ALA A 89 -6.92 7.39 -7.50
CA ALA A 89 -6.33 6.29 -8.28
C ALA A 89 -5.67 6.77 -9.58
N GLU A 90 -5.79 8.06 -9.90
CA GLU A 90 -5.06 8.72 -10.99
C GLU A 90 -3.61 8.94 -10.57
N VAL A 91 -2.84 7.86 -10.64
CA VAL A 91 -1.40 7.96 -10.86
C VAL A 91 -1.25 8.11 -12.37
N GLN A 92 -1.24 9.35 -12.86
CA GLN A 92 -0.74 9.66 -14.20
C GLN A 92 0.72 9.22 -14.34
#